data_AF-A0A9E4IRZ7-F1
#
_entry.id   AF-A0A9E4IRZ7-F1
#
_cell.length_a   1.000
_cell.length_b   1.000
_cell.length_c   1.000
_cell.angle_alpha   90.00
_cell.angle_beta   90.00
_cell.angle_gamma   90.00
#
_symmetry.space_group_name_H-M   'P 1'
#
loop_
_entity.id
_entity.type
_entity.pdbx_description
1 polymer ?
#
loop_
_entity_poly.entity_id
_entity_poly.type
_entity_poly.pdbx_seq_one_letter_code
_entity_poly.pdbx_strand_id
1 'polypeptide(L)'
;MADLGPVSTADPATVYVGPLGSIVHVLRADAGTVAALAAIDWNRWFSRVRLDPVRGLITLMSPSRLHDELAEIFDDIVDAAASAAAGASKSFRTTRLRKPDDPPGTGLEPDCAFYLDERARAYIAALAEGEAAAEAYFLNTPPDLVVEVEITHGDDGRIERYGAIGVRELWRLHGRKGTRTLRPDFLALRRGAPPRALAASEVLAGLTPADVCEATERVRLSATRDERSAAVARIVRRRSRRRDAVRRRYQQPVIGRYSDVLARLQC
;
A
#
# COMPACT_ATOMS: atom_id res chain seq x y z
N MET A 1 14.47 9.33 -26.64
CA MET A 1 15.48 9.83 -25.68
C MET A 1 15.19 11.29 -25.46
N ALA A 2 14.61 11.66 -24.32
CA ALA A 2 14.45 13.07 -23.99
C ALA A 2 15.78 13.57 -23.43
N ASP A 3 16.35 14.56 -24.10
CA ASP A 3 17.56 15.27 -23.74
C ASP A 3 17.30 16.06 -22.44
N LEU A 4 17.90 15.60 -21.34
CA LEU A 4 17.86 16.28 -20.05
C LEU A 4 19.00 17.30 -20.06
N GLY A 5 18.69 18.53 -20.53
CA GLY A 5 19.61 19.66 -20.47
C GLY A 5 20.15 19.92 -19.05
N PRO A 6 21.23 20.72 -18.92
CA PRO A 6 21.97 20.86 -17.67
C PRO A 6 21.07 21.39 -16.55
N VAL A 7 20.91 20.58 -15.50
CA VAL A 7 20.03 20.84 -14.37
C VAL A 7 20.68 21.85 -13.43
N SER A 8 19.98 22.96 -13.17
CA SER A 8 20.36 24.02 -12.23
C SER A 8 20.62 23.48 -10.81
N THR A 9 21.76 23.86 -10.23
CA THR A 9 22.36 23.39 -8.97
C THR A 9 21.90 24.16 -7.72
N ALA A 10 20.68 24.69 -7.68
CA ALA A 10 20.36 25.76 -6.73
C ALA A 10 20.12 25.34 -5.27
N ASP A 11 19.93 24.06 -4.94
CA ASP A 11 19.84 23.61 -3.54
C ASP A 11 20.30 22.14 -3.37
N PRO A 12 21.43 21.88 -2.68
CA PRO A 12 21.97 20.52 -2.54
C PRO A 12 21.12 19.63 -1.60
N ALA A 13 20.25 20.23 -0.78
CA ALA A 13 19.49 19.54 0.23
C ALA A 13 18.14 20.21 0.49
N THR A 14 17.05 19.46 0.39
CA THR A 14 15.72 19.94 0.79
C THR A 14 15.22 19.15 1.99
N VAL A 15 14.67 19.86 2.98
CA VAL A 15 14.03 19.25 4.15
C VAL A 15 12.53 19.46 4.08
N TYR A 16 11.79 18.37 4.13
CA TYR A 16 10.33 18.36 4.17
C TYR A 16 9.86 17.90 5.54
N VAL A 17 8.91 18.63 6.11
CA VAL A 17 8.17 18.18 7.30
C VAL A 17 6.76 17.80 6.86
N GLY A 18 6.46 16.51 6.91
CA GLY A 18 5.17 15.95 6.57
C GLY A 18 4.06 16.46 7.51
N PRO A 19 2.79 16.54 7.04
CA PRO A 19 1.62 16.79 7.88
C PRO A 19 1.55 16.02 9.22
N LEU A 20 1.97 14.76 9.28
CA LEU A 20 2.00 13.92 10.47
C LEU A 20 3.27 14.12 11.31
N GLY A 21 4.16 15.01 10.89
CA GLY A 21 5.38 15.39 11.58
C GLY A 21 6.61 14.58 11.20
N SER A 22 6.53 13.69 10.20
CA SER A 22 7.72 12.98 9.69
C SER A 22 8.66 13.99 9.04
N ILE A 23 9.97 13.81 9.24
CA ILE A 23 10.99 14.66 8.61
C ILE A 23 11.64 13.87 7.49
N VAL A 24 11.75 14.47 6.31
CA VAL A 24 12.37 13.85 5.14
C VAL A 24 13.44 14.79 4.60
N HIS A 25 14.68 14.34 4.63
CA HIS A 25 15.79 15.00 3.97
C HIS A 25 15.97 14.39 2.59
N VAL A 26 16.00 15.23 1.56
CA VAL A 26 16.29 14.83 0.18
C VAL A 26 17.57 15.54 -0.24
N LEU A 27 18.62 14.76 -0.45
CA LEU A 27 19.92 15.23 -0.94
C LEU A 27 20.06 14.86 -2.42
N ARG A 28 20.78 15.70 -3.17
CA ARG A 28 21.13 15.43 -4.56
C ARG A 28 22.62 15.12 -4.67
N ALA A 29 22.95 14.08 -5.41
CA ALA A 29 24.32 13.71 -5.72
C ALA A 29 24.40 13.12 -7.14
N ASP A 30 25.59 13.08 -7.73
CA ASP A 30 25.79 12.39 -9.00
C ASP A 30 25.53 10.88 -8.86
N ALA A 31 25.22 10.22 -9.98
CA ALA A 31 24.86 8.80 -10.00
C ALA A 31 25.97 7.90 -9.44
N GLY A 32 27.24 8.26 -9.63
CA GLY A 32 28.40 7.52 -9.11
C GLY A 32 28.45 7.57 -7.59
N THR A 33 28.24 8.74 -7.00
CA THR A 33 28.14 8.89 -5.55
C THR A 33 26.98 8.09 -4.98
N VAL A 34 25.77 8.18 -5.55
CA VAL A 34 24.61 7.42 -5.06
C VAL A 34 24.85 5.91 -5.18
N ALA A 35 25.47 5.44 -6.26
CA ALA A 35 25.83 4.03 -6.43
C ALA A 35 26.87 3.56 -5.40
N ALA A 36 27.88 4.38 -5.10
CA ALA A 36 28.87 4.07 -4.06
C ALA A 36 28.22 3.95 -2.67
N LEU A 37 27.27 4.84 -2.36
CA LEU A 37 26.50 4.77 -1.11
C LEU A 37 25.59 3.54 -1.06
N ALA A 38 25.13 3.02 -2.20
CA ALA A 38 24.28 1.83 -2.23
C ALA A 38 25.01 0.54 -1.80
N ALA A 39 26.34 0.53 -1.84
CA ALA A 39 27.16 -0.58 -1.34
C ALA A 39 27.23 -0.63 0.21
N ILE A 40 26.73 0.39 0.90
CA ILE A 40 26.74 0.46 2.37
C ILE A 40 25.47 -0.19 2.92
N ASP A 41 25.64 -1.01 3.96
CA ASP A 41 24.53 -1.52 4.77
C ASP A 41 24.00 -0.42 5.72
N TRP A 42 23.19 0.48 5.15
CA TRP A 42 22.63 1.64 5.86
C TRP A 42 21.81 1.25 7.09
N ASN A 43 21.18 0.07 7.09
CA ASN A 43 20.34 -0.40 8.18
C ASN A 43 21.07 -0.54 9.51
N ARG A 44 22.42 -0.51 9.52
CA ARG A 44 23.23 -0.46 10.74
C ARG A 44 23.16 0.87 11.48
N TRP A 45 22.91 1.98 10.78
CA TRP A 45 23.00 3.32 11.35
C TRP A 45 21.73 4.14 11.14
N PHE A 46 21.04 3.94 10.03
CA PHE A 46 19.84 4.66 9.66
C PHE A 46 18.81 3.70 9.08
N SER A 47 17.61 3.73 9.63
CA SER A 47 16.46 3.11 8.99
C SER A 47 15.90 4.03 7.90
N ARG A 48 15.30 3.44 6.86
CA ARG A 48 14.59 4.17 5.78
C ARG A 48 15.47 5.12 4.95
N VAL A 49 16.68 4.68 4.62
CA VAL A 49 17.54 5.34 3.62
C VAL A 49 17.16 4.85 2.23
N ARG A 50 16.72 5.75 1.35
CA ARG A 50 16.38 5.40 -0.04
C ARG A 50 17.38 6.03 -0.99
N LEU A 51 17.85 5.24 -1.93
CA LEU A 51 18.84 5.64 -2.92
C LEU A 51 18.23 5.44 -4.30
N ASP A 52 18.27 6.49 -5.11
CA ASP A 52 17.84 6.47 -6.51
C ASP A 52 18.99 6.94 -7.40
N PRO A 53 19.89 6.02 -7.82
CA PRO A 53 21.03 6.38 -8.65
C PRO A 53 20.62 6.97 -10.01
N VAL A 54 19.45 6.60 -10.53
CA VAL A 54 18.93 7.10 -11.81
C VAL A 54 18.58 8.58 -11.71
N ARG A 55 18.00 8.99 -10.58
CA ARG A 55 17.60 10.39 -10.35
C ARG A 55 18.64 11.21 -9.56
N GLY A 56 19.70 10.58 -9.08
CA GLY A 56 20.70 11.21 -8.22
C GLY A 56 20.13 11.65 -6.87
N LEU A 57 19.21 10.87 -6.28
CA LEU A 57 18.54 11.22 -5.03
C LEU A 57 18.97 10.31 -3.88
N ILE A 58 19.16 10.92 -2.72
CA ILE A 58 19.33 10.25 -1.44
C ILE A 58 18.23 10.78 -0.51
N THR A 59 17.36 9.90 -0.06
CA THR A 59 16.26 10.26 0.85
C THR A 59 16.49 9.64 2.21
N LEU A 60 16.56 10.48 3.25
CA LEU A 60 16.63 10.06 4.65
C LEU A 60 15.31 10.44 5.32
N MET A 61 14.60 9.45 5.86
CA MET A 61 13.33 9.67 6.54
C MET A 61 13.46 9.41 8.04
N SER A 62 12.98 10.35 8.85
CA SER A 62 12.71 10.17 10.27
C SER A 62 11.20 10.16 10.47
N PRO A 63 10.56 8.98 10.58
CA PRO A 63 9.11 8.90 10.78
C PRO A 63 8.72 9.52 12.12
N SER A 64 7.54 10.14 12.18
CA SER A 64 7.00 10.60 13.46
C SER A 64 6.39 9.44 14.25
N ARG A 65 6.20 9.62 15.56
CA ARG A 65 5.45 8.65 16.38
C ARG A 65 4.07 8.34 15.80
N LEU A 66 3.39 9.35 15.24
CA LEU A 66 2.07 9.16 14.66
C LEU A 66 2.13 8.36 13.35
N HIS A 67 3.17 8.56 12.54
CA HIS A 67 3.43 7.77 11.35
C HIS A 67 3.59 6.28 11.73
N ASP A 68 4.50 5.96 12.64
CA ASP A 68 4.78 4.57 13.00
C ASP A 68 3.57 3.90 13.65
N GLU A 69 2.85 4.61 14.52
CA GLU A 69 1.59 4.13 15.10
C GLU A 69 0.57 3.77 14.00
N LEU A 70 0.48 4.57 12.93
CA LEU A 70 -0.41 4.26 11.81
C LEU A 70 0.04 3.01 11.06
N ALA A 71 1.32 2.89 10.73
CA ALA A 71 1.83 1.69 10.05
C ALA A 71 1.51 0.40 10.84
N GLU A 72 1.65 0.43 12.18
CA GLU A 72 1.26 -0.69 13.05
C GLU A 72 -0.25 -0.99 13.00
N ILE A 73 -1.08 0.05 13.05
CA ILE A 73 -2.53 -0.10 12.92
C ILE A 73 -2.90 -0.71 11.56
N PHE A 74 -2.18 -0.39 10.49
CA PHE A 74 -2.42 -0.96 9.17
C PHE A 74 -2.07 -2.44 9.09
N ASP A 75 -1.03 -2.90 9.80
CA ASP A 75 -0.77 -4.33 9.95
C ASP A 75 -1.98 -5.02 10.62
N ASP A 76 -2.49 -4.49 11.73
CA ASP A 76 -3.67 -5.04 12.42
C ASP A 76 -4.92 -5.04 11.52
N ILE A 77 -5.16 -3.94 10.78
CA ILE A 77 -6.32 -3.83 9.89
C ILE A 77 -6.26 -4.85 8.76
N VAL A 78 -5.12 -4.95 8.08
CA VAL A 78 -5.00 -5.84 6.91
C VAL A 78 -5.08 -7.29 7.35
N ASP A 79 -4.38 -7.66 8.43
CA ASP A 79 -4.38 -9.03 8.96
C ASP A 79 -5.78 -9.46 9.44
N ALA A 80 -6.46 -8.60 10.21
CA ALA A 80 -7.81 -8.88 10.67
C ALA A 80 -8.83 -8.87 9.53
N ALA A 81 -8.66 -8.03 8.51
CA ALA A 81 -9.56 -7.99 7.37
C ALA A 81 -9.43 -9.24 6.50
N ALA A 82 -8.20 -9.67 6.22
CA ALA A 82 -7.93 -10.92 5.50
C ALA A 82 -8.50 -12.12 6.26
N SER A 83 -8.22 -12.20 7.56
CA SER A 83 -8.74 -13.26 8.44
C SER A 83 -10.27 -13.29 8.48
N ALA A 84 -10.92 -12.13 8.59
CA ALA A 84 -12.39 -12.04 8.60
C ALA A 84 -13.05 -12.44 7.27
N ALA A 85 -12.29 -12.38 6.16
CA ALA A 85 -12.71 -12.86 4.86
C ALA A 85 -12.37 -14.35 4.63
N ALA A 86 -11.89 -15.07 5.66
CA ALA A 86 -11.33 -16.42 5.57
C ALA A 86 -10.15 -16.53 4.57
N GLY A 87 -9.48 -15.40 4.35
CA GLY A 87 -8.28 -15.28 3.53
C GLY A 87 -7.00 -15.57 4.30
N ALA A 88 -5.87 -15.33 3.65
CA ALA A 88 -4.56 -15.34 4.29
C ALA A 88 -3.84 -14.01 4.07
N SER A 89 -2.94 -13.65 4.98
CA SER A 89 -2.11 -12.45 4.91
C SER A 89 -0.69 -12.76 5.35
N LYS A 90 0.28 -12.11 4.72
CA LYS A 90 1.65 -12.03 5.21
C LYS A 90 2.17 -10.62 5.01
N SER A 91 2.61 -9.98 6.11
CA SER A 91 3.17 -8.64 6.08
C SER A 91 4.70 -8.65 5.89
N PHE A 92 5.16 -7.62 5.20
CA PHE A 92 6.54 -7.25 4.97
C PHE A 92 6.56 -5.74 5.18
N ARG A 93 7.02 -5.28 6.35
CA ARG A 93 6.96 -3.86 6.73
C ARG A 93 7.99 -3.05 5.93
N THR A 94 9.06 -2.63 6.58
CA THR A 94 10.17 -1.89 5.97
C THR A 94 11.07 -2.75 5.08
N THR A 95 10.58 -3.90 4.59
CA THR A 95 11.36 -4.76 3.70
C THR A 95 11.46 -4.10 2.34
N ARG A 96 12.67 -3.98 1.84
CA ARG A 96 12.97 -3.32 0.56
C ARG A 96 12.46 -4.15 -0.62
N LEU A 97 11.48 -3.59 -1.34
CA LEU A 97 11.01 -4.10 -2.62
C LEU A 97 11.98 -3.70 -3.72
N ARG A 98 12.54 -4.69 -4.39
CA ARG A 98 13.46 -4.52 -5.51
C ARG A 98 13.28 -5.64 -6.51
N LYS A 99 13.69 -5.40 -7.74
CA LYS A 99 13.85 -6.45 -8.76
C LYS A 99 15.18 -7.18 -8.54
N PRO A 100 15.31 -8.42 -9.02
CA PRO A 100 16.58 -9.15 -8.97
C PRO A 100 17.75 -8.36 -9.57
N ASP A 101 17.50 -7.61 -10.65
CA ASP A 101 18.51 -6.82 -11.37
C ASP A 101 18.74 -5.41 -10.79
N ASP A 102 17.98 -5.01 -9.75
CA ASP A 102 18.20 -3.71 -9.12
C ASP A 102 19.52 -3.73 -8.33
N PRO A 103 20.30 -2.63 -8.34
CA PRO A 103 21.54 -2.55 -7.56
C PRO A 103 21.28 -2.84 -6.07
N PRO A 104 22.21 -3.53 -5.38
CA PRO A 104 22.11 -3.76 -3.93
C PRO A 104 21.91 -2.44 -3.17
N GLY A 105 21.12 -2.47 -2.10
CA GLY A 105 20.84 -1.25 -1.32
C GLY A 105 19.94 -0.23 -2.03
N THR A 106 19.37 -0.55 -3.21
CA THR A 106 18.38 0.26 -3.92
C THR A 106 17.02 -0.44 -3.98
N GLY A 107 15.96 0.32 -4.26
CA GLY A 107 14.58 -0.18 -4.28
C GLY A 107 13.61 0.73 -3.52
N LEU A 108 12.38 0.26 -3.35
CA LEU A 108 11.34 0.95 -2.58
C LEU A 108 11.16 0.29 -1.22
N GLU A 109 11.09 1.09 -0.17
CA GLU A 109 10.75 0.62 1.18
C GLU A 109 9.39 1.17 1.56
N PRO A 110 8.30 0.39 1.36
CA PRO A 110 6.98 0.79 1.81
C PRO A 110 6.90 0.83 3.34
N ASP A 111 5.89 1.53 3.87
CA ASP A 111 5.63 1.48 5.32
C ASP A 111 5.02 0.13 5.70
N CYS A 112 4.13 -0.40 4.86
CA CYS A 112 3.67 -1.78 4.91
C CYS A 112 3.52 -2.37 3.50
N ALA A 113 3.83 -3.65 3.33
CA ALA A 113 3.50 -4.45 2.16
C ALA A 113 2.90 -5.80 2.57
N PHE A 114 2.00 -6.33 1.75
CA PHE A 114 1.28 -7.55 2.06
C PHE A 114 1.17 -8.46 0.85
N TYR A 115 1.46 -9.75 1.07
CA TYR A 115 0.84 -10.80 0.28
C TYR A 115 -0.51 -11.14 0.87
N LEU A 116 -1.48 -11.42 0.00
CA LEU A 116 -2.83 -11.82 0.35
C LEU A 116 -3.18 -13.16 -0.31
N ASP A 117 -4.04 -13.92 0.35
CA ASP A 117 -4.61 -15.18 -0.10
C ASP A 117 -3.59 -16.17 -0.69
N GLU A 118 -3.66 -16.44 -2.00
CA GLU A 118 -2.80 -17.40 -2.68
C GLU A 118 -1.33 -17.02 -2.55
N ARG A 119 -0.99 -15.74 -2.71
CA ARG A 119 0.40 -15.28 -2.61
C ARG A 119 0.93 -15.41 -1.18
N ALA A 120 0.07 -15.18 -0.19
CA ALA A 120 0.45 -15.34 1.22
C ALA A 120 0.73 -16.81 1.53
N ARG A 121 -0.15 -17.72 1.10
CA ARG A 121 0.01 -19.16 1.29
C ARG A 121 1.26 -19.69 0.59
N ALA A 122 1.50 -19.27 -0.65
CA ALA A 122 2.69 -19.67 -1.41
C ALA A 122 3.99 -19.19 -0.75
N TYR A 123 4.02 -17.94 -0.25
CA TYR A 123 5.17 -17.47 0.52
C TYR A 123 5.40 -18.30 1.80
N ILE A 124 4.33 -18.61 2.55
CA ILE A 124 4.42 -19.41 3.78
C ILE A 124 4.91 -20.82 3.47
N ALA A 125 4.49 -21.42 2.36
CA ALA A 125 4.99 -22.70 1.89
C ALA A 125 6.49 -22.63 1.53
N ALA A 126 6.91 -21.60 0.78
CA ALA A 126 8.32 -21.37 0.46
C ALA A 126 9.17 -21.18 1.73
N LEU A 127 8.65 -20.47 2.74
CA LEU A 127 9.31 -20.33 4.03
C LEU A 127 9.46 -21.66 4.79
N ALA A 128 8.48 -22.56 4.67
CA ALA A 128 8.57 -23.90 5.25
C ALA A 128 9.63 -24.78 4.56
N GLU A 129 9.95 -24.51 3.29
CA GLU A 129 11.06 -25.14 2.57
C GLU A 129 12.43 -24.55 2.96
N GLY A 130 12.46 -23.25 3.32
CA GLY A 130 13.61 -22.58 3.93
C GLY A 130 13.76 -21.11 3.51
N GLU A 131 14.63 -20.38 4.21
CA GLU A 131 14.85 -18.94 3.99
C GLU A 131 15.24 -18.59 2.54
N ALA A 132 16.04 -19.44 1.89
CA ALA A 132 16.45 -19.21 0.50
C ALA A 132 15.26 -19.29 -0.49
N ALA A 133 14.30 -20.20 -0.24
CA ALA A 133 13.11 -20.32 -1.07
C ALA A 133 12.14 -19.15 -0.81
N ALA A 134 11.98 -18.72 0.44
CA ALA A 134 11.21 -17.54 0.79
C ALA A 134 11.77 -16.25 0.15
N GLU A 135 13.09 -16.04 0.22
CA GLU A 135 13.75 -14.89 -0.41
C GLU A 135 13.59 -14.92 -1.94
N ALA A 136 13.77 -16.09 -2.57
CA ALA A 136 13.55 -16.24 -4.01
C ALA A 136 12.10 -15.92 -4.39
N TYR A 137 11.12 -16.36 -3.61
CA TYR A 137 9.72 -16.01 -3.83
C TYR A 137 9.48 -14.50 -3.68
N PHE A 138 10.06 -13.89 -2.64
CA PHE A 138 9.92 -12.47 -2.34
C PHE A 138 10.45 -11.58 -3.46
N LEU A 139 11.65 -11.89 -3.98
CA LEU A 139 12.29 -11.13 -5.05
C LEU A 139 11.56 -11.24 -6.40
N ASN A 140 10.87 -12.35 -6.64
CA ASN A 140 10.20 -12.61 -7.92
C ASN A 140 8.71 -12.32 -7.91
N THR A 141 8.09 -12.18 -6.72
CA THR A 141 6.65 -11.98 -6.58
C THR A 141 6.36 -10.63 -5.92
N PRO A 142 5.79 -9.64 -6.64
CA PRO A 142 5.44 -8.36 -6.02
C PRO A 142 4.28 -8.52 -5.03
N PRO A 143 4.20 -7.70 -3.97
CA PRO A 143 3.09 -7.73 -3.02
C PRO A 143 1.75 -7.37 -3.69
N ASP A 144 0.65 -7.85 -3.11
CA ASP A 144 -0.70 -7.51 -3.56
C ASP A 144 -1.05 -6.07 -3.17
N LEU A 145 -0.74 -5.70 -1.93
CA LEU A 145 -1.06 -4.41 -1.34
C LEU A 145 0.19 -3.78 -0.75
N VAL A 146 0.40 -2.49 -1.03
CA VAL A 146 1.31 -1.64 -0.27
C VAL A 146 0.54 -0.51 0.39
N VAL A 147 0.97 -0.11 1.58
CA VAL A 147 0.41 1.02 2.33
C VAL A 147 1.52 2.04 2.54
N GLU A 148 1.22 3.29 2.22
CA GLU A 148 2.09 4.45 2.42
C GLU A 148 1.39 5.41 3.37
N VAL A 149 2.02 5.63 4.53
CA VAL A 149 1.62 6.64 5.49
C VAL A 149 2.36 7.90 5.12
N GLU A 150 1.62 8.89 4.61
CA GLU A 150 2.19 10.20 4.27
C GLU A 150 3.29 10.13 3.18
N ILE A 151 2.86 10.21 1.92
CA ILE A 151 3.79 10.44 0.81
C ILE A 151 4.12 11.93 0.79
N THR A 152 5.38 12.28 1.08
CA THR A 152 5.88 13.65 0.97
C THR A 152 6.20 14.01 -0.48
N HIS A 153 6.12 15.31 -0.82
CA HIS A 153 6.35 15.85 -2.17
C HIS A 153 7.73 15.52 -2.77
N GLY A 154 8.68 14.99 -2.00
CA GLY A 154 9.97 14.53 -2.51
C GLY A 154 9.92 13.20 -3.27
N ASP A 155 8.75 12.55 -3.38
CA ASP A 155 8.61 11.20 -3.94
C ASP A 155 7.58 11.14 -5.10
N ASP A 156 7.57 12.16 -5.97
CA ASP A 156 6.63 12.33 -7.09
C ASP A 156 6.62 11.18 -8.13
N GLY A 157 7.56 10.23 -8.03
CA GLY A 157 7.60 9.02 -8.87
C GLY A 157 7.42 7.71 -8.12
N ARG A 158 7.01 7.74 -6.84
CA ARG A 158 6.90 6.52 -6.01
C ARG A 158 5.84 5.56 -6.52
N ILE A 159 4.67 6.11 -6.85
CA ILE A 159 3.47 5.35 -7.17
C ILE A 159 3.69 4.60 -8.50
N GLU A 160 4.29 5.26 -9.49
CA GLU A 160 4.66 4.69 -10.78
C GLU A 160 5.69 3.56 -10.61
N ARG A 161 6.66 3.74 -9.70
CA ARG A 161 7.66 2.71 -9.41
C ARG A 161 7.04 1.46 -8.77
N TYR A 162 6.08 1.60 -7.84
CA TYR A 162 5.33 0.44 -7.33
C TYR A 162 4.59 -0.28 -8.45
N GLY A 163 3.95 0.45 -9.37
CA GLY A 163 3.32 -0.12 -10.56
C GLY A 163 4.33 -0.84 -11.48
N ALA A 164 5.54 -0.31 -11.62
CA ALA A 164 6.62 -0.90 -12.41
C ALA A 164 7.24 -2.15 -11.78
N ILE A 165 7.19 -2.29 -10.45
CA ILE A 165 7.53 -3.51 -9.71
C ILE A 165 6.42 -4.57 -9.88
N GLY A 166 5.18 -4.15 -10.08
CA GLY A 166 4.03 -5.04 -10.27
C GLY A 166 3.14 -5.19 -9.04
N VAL A 167 3.25 -4.25 -8.09
CA VAL A 167 2.28 -4.12 -7.01
C VAL A 167 0.89 -3.91 -7.61
N ARG A 168 -0.15 -4.54 -7.05
CA ARG A 168 -1.52 -4.48 -7.58
C ARG A 168 -2.32 -3.31 -7.03
N GLU A 169 -2.19 -3.03 -5.74
CA GLU A 169 -2.95 -2.01 -5.05
C GLU A 169 -2.05 -1.21 -4.09
N LEU A 170 -2.27 0.10 -4.03
CA LEU A 170 -1.61 1.00 -3.10
C LEU A 170 -2.66 1.77 -2.30
N TRP A 171 -2.51 1.78 -0.98
CA TRP A 171 -3.26 2.66 -0.09
C TRP A 171 -2.36 3.79 0.36
N ARG A 172 -2.76 5.01 0.04
CA ARG A 172 -2.05 6.23 0.44
C ARG A 172 -2.82 6.93 1.52
N LEU A 173 -2.20 7.19 2.65
CA LEU A 173 -2.84 7.84 3.79
C LEU A 173 -2.32 9.26 3.92
N HIS A 174 -3.20 10.22 3.69
CA HIS A 174 -2.87 11.62 3.93
C HIS A 174 -3.27 12.03 5.33
N GLY A 175 -2.32 12.64 6.03
CA GLY A 175 -2.59 13.39 7.25
C GLY A 175 -2.91 14.85 6.96
N ARG A 176 -3.68 15.48 7.85
CA ARG A 176 -3.72 16.94 7.92
C ARG A 176 -2.89 17.42 9.11
N LYS A 177 -2.03 18.41 8.86
CA LYS A 177 -1.09 18.95 9.84
C LYS A 177 -1.78 19.32 11.16
N GLY A 178 -1.26 18.80 12.27
CA GLY A 178 -1.77 19.05 13.61
C GLY A 178 -3.14 18.41 13.91
N THR A 179 -3.63 17.50 13.06
CA THR A 179 -4.89 16.79 13.27
C THR A 179 -4.68 15.29 13.22
N ARG A 180 -5.65 14.53 13.76
CA ARG A 180 -5.69 13.06 13.64
C ARG A 180 -6.56 12.60 12.47
N THR A 181 -7.05 13.52 11.64
CA THR A 181 -7.89 13.21 10.50
C THR A 181 -7.05 12.60 9.39
N LEU A 182 -7.43 11.39 8.97
CA LEU A 182 -6.81 10.68 7.86
C LEU A 182 -7.71 10.74 6.63
N ARG A 183 -7.08 10.78 5.46
CA ARG A 183 -7.76 10.62 4.17
C ARG A 183 -7.04 9.53 3.37
N PRO A 184 -7.55 8.28 3.40
CA PRO A 184 -7.04 7.21 2.58
C PRO A 184 -7.48 7.40 1.12
N ASP A 185 -6.54 7.25 0.19
CA ASP A 185 -6.80 7.07 -1.24
C ASP A 185 -6.36 5.67 -1.64
N PHE A 186 -7.20 4.94 -2.37
CA PHE A 186 -6.84 3.62 -2.89
C PHE A 186 -6.56 3.73 -4.38
N LEU A 187 -5.47 3.11 -4.83
CA LEU A 187 -5.02 3.13 -6.21
C LEU A 187 -4.80 1.70 -6.70
N ALA A 188 -5.45 1.33 -7.80
CA ALA A 188 -5.05 0.16 -8.58
C ALA A 188 -3.83 0.53 -9.41
N LEU A 189 -2.81 -0.32 -9.34
CA LEU A 189 -1.55 -0.18 -10.04
C LEU A 189 -1.41 -1.29 -11.08
N ARG A 190 -0.87 -0.92 -12.25
CA ARG A 190 -0.57 -1.86 -13.34
C ARG A 190 0.71 -1.42 -14.04
N ARG A 191 1.53 -2.38 -14.43
CA ARG A 191 2.79 -2.10 -15.13
C ARG A 191 2.50 -1.37 -16.45
N GLY A 192 3.13 -0.20 -16.63
CA GLY A 192 3.02 0.61 -17.85
C GLY A 192 1.70 1.38 -17.99
N ALA A 193 0.87 1.44 -16.95
CA ALA A 193 -0.37 2.22 -16.97
C ALA A 193 -0.40 3.23 -15.80
N PRO A 194 -1.08 4.38 -15.97
CA PRO A 194 -1.25 5.32 -14.88
C PRO A 194 -2.06 4.72 -13.73
N PRO A 195 -1.81 5.12 -12.48
CA PRO A 195 -2.60 4.70 -11.32
C PRO A 195 -4.08 5.05 -11.50
N ARG A 196 -4.97 4.15 -11.08
CA ARG A 196 -6.43 4.36 -11.14
C ARG A 196 -7.03 4.40 -9.75
N ALA A 197 -7.79 5.44 -9.44
CA ALA A 197 -8.50 5.55 -8.17
C ALA A 197 -9.52 4.42 -7.98
N LEU A 198 -9.60 3.90 -6.76
CA LEU A 198 -10.51 2.85 -6.34
C LEU A 198 -11.50 3.37 -5.30
N ALA A 199 -12.79 3.11 -5.54
CA ALA A 199 -13.84 3.35 -4.54
C ALA A 199 -13.85 2.28 -3.43
N ALA A 200 -13.28 1.11 -3.71
CA ALA A 200 -13.14 -0.01 -2.80
C ALA A 200 -11.95 -0.88 -3.21
N SER A 201 -11.30 -1.51 -2.25
CA SER A 201 -10.18 -2.42 -2.45
C SER A 201 -10.58 -3.60 -3.35
N GLU A 202 -9.75 -3.86 -4.37
CA GLU A 202 -9.90 -5.02 -5.25
C GLU A 202 -9.26 -6.26 -4.64
N VAL A 203 -8.31 -6.08 -3.71
CA VAL A 203 -7.55 -7.17 -3.09
C VAL A 203 -8.01 -7.54 -1.67
N LEU A 204 -8.77 -6.66 -0.98
CA LEU A 204 -9.14 -6.88 0.42
C LEU A 204 -10.63 -6.63 0.70
N ALA A 205 -11.43 -7.68 0.51
CA ALA A 205 -12.86 -7.76 0.86
C ALA A 205 -13.77 -6.62 0.34
N GLY A 206 -13.31 -5.80 -0.60
CA GLY A 206 -14.06 -4.62 -1.05
C GLY A 206 -14.16 -3.52 0.02
N LEU A 207 -13.22 -3.47 0.98
CA LEU A 207 -13.13 -2.37 1.94
C LEU A 207 -13.02 -1.03 1.24
N THR A 208 -13.67 0.00 1.77
CA THR A 208 -13.57 1.37 1.26
C THR A 208 -12.59 2.20 2.06
N PRO A 209 -12.13 3.35 1.53
CA PRO A 209 -11.44 4.35 2.34
C PRO A 209 -12.17 4.71 3.64
N ALA A 210 -13.50 4.81 3.62
CA ALA A 210 -14.30 5.10 4.80
C ALA A 210 -14.30 3.96 5.82
N ASP A 211 -14.36 2.70 5.36
CA ASP A 211 -14.24 1.53 6.23
C ASP A 211 -12.86 1.48 6.90
N VAL A 212 -11.80 1.88 6.18
CA VAL A 212 -10.44 1.98 6.73
C VAL A 212 -10.32 3.11 7.76
N CYS A 213 -10.91 4.29 7.52
CA CYS A 213 -10.95 5.34 8.54
C CYS A 213 -11.63 4.84 9.83
N GLU A 214 -12.80 4.22 9.72
CA GLU A 214 -13.50 3.66 10.88
C GLU A 214 -12.65 2.59 11.56
N ALA A 215 -12.03 1.68 10.79
CA ALA A 215 -11.16 0.64 11.33
C ALA A 215 -9.97 1.24 12.11
N THR A 216 -9.31 2.25 11.57
CA THR A 216 -8.20 2.93 12.24
C THR A 216 -8.63 3.53 13.58
N GLU A 217 -9.78 4.20 13.64
CA GLU A 217 -10.32 4.75 14.88
C GLU A 217 -10.63 3.64 15.91
N ARG A 218 -11.27 2.56 15.48
CA ARG A 218 -11.62 1.45 16.37
C ARG A 218 -10.40 0.72 16.91
N VAL A 219 -9.41 0.46 16.04
CA VAL A 219 -8.16 -0.22 16.43
C VAL A 219 -7.38 0.62 17.44
N ARG A 220 -7.30 1.95 17.25
CA ARG A 220 -6.68 2.88 18.21
C ARG A 220 -7.32 2.86 19.60
N LEU A 221 -8.63 2.65 19.66
CA LEU A 221 -9.39 2.64 20.91
C LEU A 221 -9.47 1.25 21.57
N SER A 222 -8.89 0.23 20.95
CA SER A 222 -8.90 -1.14 21.45
C SER A 222 -7.65 -1.41 22.30
N ALA A 223 -7.83 -2.10 23.43
CA ALA A 223 -6.75 -2.42 24.36
C ALA A 223 -6.02 -3.72 23.99
N THR A 224 -6.69 -4.65 23.30
CA THR A 224 -6.13 -5.99 22.98
C THR A 224 -6.14 -6.30 21.48
N ARG A 225 -5.30 -7.24 21.05
CA ARG A 225 -5.28 -7.72 19.66
C ARG A 225 -6.63 -8.34 19.24
N ASP A 226 -7.30 -9.01 20.16
CA ASP A 226 -8.61 -9.62 19.90
C ASP A 226 -9.69 -8.57 19.69
N GLU A 227 -9.68 -7.50 20.49
CA GLU A 227 -10.58 -6.35 20.31
C GLU A 227 -10.33 -5.65 18.97
N ARG A 228 -9.06 -5.42 18.61
CA ARG A 228 -8.67 -4.86 17.30
C ARG A 228 -9.21 -5.72 16.16
N SER A 229 -8.96 -7.02 16.22
CA SER A 229 -9.41 -7.98 15.22
C SER A 229 -10.94 -8.04 15.11
N ALA A 230 -11.63 -8.08 16.26
CA ALA A 230 -13.09 -8.11 16.31
C ALA A 230 -13.74 -6.83 15.77
N ALA A 231 -13.10 -5.67 15.98
CA ALA A 231 -13.55 -4.40 15.43
C ALA A 231 -13.49 -4.40 13.89
N VAL A 232 -12.34 -4.77 13.32
CA VAL A 232 -12.16 -4.85 11.86
C VAL A 232 -13.10 -5.90 11.25
N ALA A 233 -13.22 -7.07 11.88
CA ALA A 233 -14.09 -8.14 11.40
C ALA A 233 -15.58 -7.72 11.34
N ARG A 234 -16.05 -6.88 12.28
CA ARG A 234 -17.42 -6.31 12.21
C ARG A 234 -17.61 -5.43 10.98
N ILE A 235 -16.62 -4.59 10.67
CA ILE A 235 -16.63 -3.71 9.48
C ILE A 235 -16.68 -4.55 8.20
N VAL A 236 -15.78 -5.54 8.09
CA VAL A 236 -15.74 -6.47 6.95
C VAL A 236 -17.07 -7.19 6.77
N ARG A 237 -17.62 -7.80 7.83
CA ARG A 237 -18.91 -8.52 7.75
C ARG A 237 -20.06 -7.60 7.33
N ARG A 238 -20.10 -6.36 7.85
CA ARG A 238 -21.09 -5.36 7.44
C ARG A 238 -20.93 -5.00 5.96
N ARG A 239 -19.70 -4.87 5.47
CA ARG A 239 -19.39 -4.58 4.06
C ARG A 239 -19.81 -5.72 3.14
N SER A 240 -19.48 -6.96 3.47
CA SER A 240 -19.87 -8.15 2.69
C SER A 240 -21.39 -8.25 2.57
N ARG A 241 -22.13 -8.10 3.69
CA ARG A 241 -23.61 -8.11 3.67
C ARG A 241 -24.20 -7.03 2.75
N ARG A 242 -23.64 -5.82 2.76
CA ARG A 242 -24.08 -4.73 1.87
C ARG A 242 -23.82 -5.07 0.40
N ARG A 243 -22.65 -5.62 0.07
CA ARG A 243 -22.30 -6.05 -1.30
C ARG A 243 -23.24 -7.15 -1.79
N ASP A 244 -23.52 -8.14 -0.96
CA ASP A 244 -24.43 -9.24 -1.30
C ASP A 244 -25.86 -8.76 -1.51
N ALA A 245 -26.35 -7.83 -0.68
CA ALA A 245 -27.67 -7.23 -0.85
C ALA A 245 -27.79 -6.45 -2.17
N VAL A 246 -26.75 -5.68 -2.52
CA VAL A 246 -26.69 -4.97 -3.80
C VAL A 246 -26.69 -5.96 -4.97
N ARG A 247 -25.85 -7.00 -4.92
CA ARG A 247 -25.77 -8.03 -5.97
C ARG A 247 -27.11 -8.74 -6.17
N ARG A 248 -27.78 -9.15 -5.08
CA ARG A 248 -29.11 -9.79 -5.15
C ARG A 248 -30.17 -8.89 -5.78
N ARG A 249 -30.13 -7.58 -5.51
CA ARG A 249 -31.07 -6.61 -6.10
C ARG A 249 -30.91 -6.48 -7.61
N TYR A 250 -29.68 -6.59 -8.13
CA TYR A 250 -29.39 -6.55 -9.56
C TYR A 250 -29.49 -7.90 -10.27
N GLN A 251 -29.52 -9.01 -9.52
CA GLN A 251 -29.70 -10.37 -10.05
C GLN A 251 -31.15 -10.89 -9.92
N GLN A 252 -32.08 -10.11 -9.35
CA GLN A 252 -33.50 -10.44 -9.48
C GLN A 252 -33.89 -10.37 -10.96
N PRO A 253 -34.35 -11.48 -11.56
CA PRO A 253 -34.82 -11.43 -12.94
C PRO A 253 -36.01 -10.48 -12.99
N VAL A 254 -36.08 -9.64 -14.03
CA VAL A 254 -37.26 -8.80 -14.35
C VAL A 254 -38.38 -9.72 -14.87
N ILE A 255 -38.78 -10.71 -14.08
CA ILE A 255 -39.95 -11.55 -14.34
C ILE A 255 -41.09 -10.88 -13.59
N GLY A 256 -41.94 -10.17 -14.31
CA GLY A 256 -43.19 -9.64 -13.73
C GLY A 256 -43.54 -8.19 -14.06
N ARG A 257 -42.93 -7.54 -15.07
CA ARG A 257 -43.45 -6.25 -15.58
C ARG A 257 -43.96 -6.25 -17.01
N TYR A 258 -43.85 -7.37 -17.74
CA TYR A 258 -44.35 -7.48 -19.11
C TYR A 258 -45.51 -8.48 -19.30
N SER A 259 -45.88 -9.25 -18.26
CA SER A 259 -47.05 -10.14 -18.33
C SER A 259 -48.37 -9.37 -18.29
N ASP A 260 -48.45 -8.25 -17.58
CA ASP A 260 -49.67 -7.45 -17.47
C ASP A 260 -49.90 -6.52 -18.67
N VAL A 261 -48.85 -6.19 -19.42
CA VAL A 261 -48.94 -5.33 -20.62
C VAL A 261 -49.42 -6.15 -21.83
N LEU A 262 -49.00 -7.42 -21.94
CA LEU A 262 -49.44 -8.29 -23.04
C LEU A 262 -50.86 -8.85 -22.84
N ALA A 263 -51.32 -9.02 -21.59
CA ALA A 263 -52.70 -9.41 -21.30
C ALA A 263 -53.75 -8.30 -21.58
N ARG A 264 -53.32 -7.04 -21.71
CA ARG A 264 -54.20 -5.89 -22.05
C ARG A 264 -54.21 -5.53 -23.54
N LEU A 265 -53.44 -6.21 -24.38
CA LEU A 265 -53.39 -6.01 -25.83
C LEU A 265 -54.13 -7.11 -26.61
N GLN A 266 -54.88 -7.99 -25.92
CA GLN A 266 -55.73 -9.03 -26.52
C GLN A 266 -57.23 -8.87 -26.18
N CYS A 267 -57.68 -7.65 -25.90
CA CYS A 267 -59.11 -7.29 -25.87
C CYS A 267 -59.37 -6.11 -26.80
#